data_AF-A0AAV9ZJL2-F1
#
_entry.id   AF-A0AAV9ZJL2-F1
#
_cell.length_a   1.000
_cell.length_b   1.000
_cell.length_c   1.000
_cell.angle_alpha   90.00
_cell.angle_beta   90.00
_cell.angle_gamma   90.00
#
_symmetry.space_group_name_H-M   'P 1'
#
loop_
_entity.id
_entity.type
_entity.pdbx_description
1 polymer ?
#
loop_
_entity_poly.entity_id
_entity_poly.type
_entity_poly.pdbx_seq_one_letter_code
_entity_poly.pdbx_strand_id
1 'polypeptide(L)'
;MSAARTLRSHKKASSTSAPKAGQHAESKSAAQPSSTSLLKHSQQTTDEWYKAARTKNGYANYVKSGKKWLEEWTSEARLDDEIGADAFDVIAEHTPLALRALTAYKCEHLERGFSSAEGLRSAFKDYFERVCGCQGDFWKYNSHTQKWEGNPVFESGFKTYYESLKNRSTLRNNDELVNLQFKDVKMDLRSKTGIPYHEFSLIFRKTNKDPTKGMENSYGRFIRALDFVFPALASTGQVKFGEPTSRSAFETLLNDVVEKSDALHGRNGKFTTHLFSAWWCTISISLGGSQVELESGQVVGGYIQETKTKTIIYRIADGWPMMTFGTQLRNENEASARNKGSGGH
;
A
#
# COMPACT_ATOMS: atom_id res chain seq x y z
N MET A 1 -9.46 -3.95 47.21
CA MET A 1 -8.91 -5.24 46.74
C MET A 1 -7.54 -4.98 46.15
N SER A 2 -6.50 -5.31 46.91
CA SER A 2 -5.11 -4.90 46.67
C SER A 2 -4.36 -6.04 45.95
N ALA A 3 -3.84 -5.79 44.75
CA ALA A 3 -3.10 -6.79 43.98
C ALA A 3 -1.59 -6.54 44.12
N ALA A 4 -0.94 -7.44 44.85
CA ALA A 4 0.50 -7.46 45.06
C ALA A 4 1.25 -7.89 43.78
N ARG A 5 2.27 -7.12 43.41
CA ARG A 5 3.12 -7.34 42.24
C ARG A 5 4.44 -7.99 42.69
N THR A 6 4.57 -9.30 42.48
CA THR A 6 5.79 -10.05 42.82
C THR A 6 6.83 -9.90 41.70
N LEU A 7 7.91 -9.19 41.98
CA LEU A 7 9.13 -9.14 41.16
C LEU A 7 9.99 -10.37 41.46
N ARG A 8 10.22 -11.25 40.48
CA ARG A 8 11.25 -12.31 40.54
C ARG A 8 12.51 -11.81 39.84
N SER A 9 13.58 -11.63 40.61
CA SER A 9 14.94 -11.50 40.10
C SER A 9 15.56 -12.89 39.96
N HIS A 10 16.10 -13.21 38.79
CA HIS A 10 16.98 -14.36 38.60
C HIS A 10 18.36 -13.85 38.21
N LYS A 11 19.25 -13.77 39.20
CA LYS A 11 20.69 -13.54 39.06
C LYS A 11 21.35 -14.92 38.96
N LYS A 12 21.70 -15.36 37.76
CA LYS A 12 22.48 -16.60 37.54
C LYS A 12 23.96 -16.22 37.46
N ALA A 13 24.72 -16.60 38.47
CA ALA A 13 26.17 -16.49 38.47
C ALA A 13 26.75 -17.55 37.52
N SER A 14 27.48 -17.09 36.51
CA SER A 14 28.29 -17.94 35.62
C SER A 14 29.66 -18.13 36.27
N SER A 15 29.92 -19.34 36.76
CA SER A 15 31.22 -19.77 37.27
C SER A 15 32.18 -20.02 36.11
N THR A 16 33.16 -19.14 35.94
CA THR A 16 34.27 -19.29 34.98
C THR A 16 35.32 -20.23 35.59
N SER A 17 35.28 -21.51 35.23
CA SER A 17 36.34 -22.47 35.54
C SER A 17 37.46 -22.37 34.49
N ALA A 18 38.68 -22.08 34.94
CA ALA A 18 39.88 -22.00 34.11
C ALA A 18 40.21 -23.35 33.43
N PRO A 19 40.71 -23.34 32.18
CA PRO A 19 41.09 -24.57 31.48
C PRO A 19 42.40 -25.13 32.04
N LYS A 20 42.37 -26.41 32.45
CA LYS A 20 43.55 -27.19 32.79
C LYS A 20 44.41 -27.40 31.55
N ALA A 21 45.66 -26.97 31.63
CA ALA A 21 46.70 -27.23 30.65
C ALA A 21 47.07 -28.72 30.62
N GLY A 22 47.30 -29.24 29.42
CA GLY A 22 48.20 -30.37 29.21
C GLY A 22 47.53 -31.71 28.93
N GLN A 23 47.08 -31.90 27.69
CA GLN A 23 47.27 -33.16 26.94
C GLN A 23 47.43 -32.80 25.46
N HIS A 24 48.67 -32.85 24.95
CA HIS A 24 48.95 -32.80 23.51
C HIS A 24 48.49 -34.12 22.89
N ALA A 25 47.23 -34.15 22.44
CA ALA A 25 46.72 -35.25 21.64
C ALA A 25 47.39 -35.22 20.27
N GLU A 26 48.03 -36.33 19.90
CA GLU A 26 48.57 -36.56 18.56
C GLU A 26 47.50 -36.24 17.51
N SER A 27 47.80 -35.24 16.67
CA SER A 27 46.93 -34.82 15.59
C SER A 27 46.88 -35.93 14.53
N LYS A 28 45.92 -36.85 14.64
CA LYS A 28 45.48 -37.67 13.50
C LYS A 28 45.16 -36.72 12.36
N SER A 29 45.88 -36.81 11.24
CA SER A 29 45.62 -35.99 10.05
C SER A 29 44.19 -36.24 9.60
N ALA A 30 43.29 -35.28 9.83
CA ALA A 30 41.92 -35.39 9.38
C ALA A 30 41.94 -35.51 7.86
N ALA A 31 41.33 -36.58 7.33
CA ALA A 31 41.19 -36.78 5.90
C ALA A 31 40.55 -35.53 5.29
N GLN A 32 41.10 -35.05 4.18
CA GLN A 32 40.55 -33.88 3.50
C GLN A 32 39.09 -34.16 3.09
N PRO A 33 38.16 -33.23 3.36
CA PRO A 33 36.76 -33.41 2.99
C PRO A 33 36.61 -33.47 1.47
N SER A 34 35.69 -34.32 0.99
CA SER A 34 35.39 -34.40 -0.44
C SER A 34 34.70 -33.12 -0.95
N SER A 35 34.86 -32.82 -2.24
CA SER A 35 34.21 -31.66 -2.89
C SER A 35 32.68 -31.69 -2.75
N THR A 36 32.07 -32.87 -2.85
CA THR A 36 30.62 -33.06 -2.66
C THR A 36 30.18 -32.71 -1.23
N SER A 37 31.01 -33.06 -0.23
CA SER A 37 30.75 -32.70 1.17
C SER A 37 30.83 -31.20 1.39
N LEU A 38 31.81 -30.53 0.78
CA LEU A 38 31.98 -29.08 0.88
C LEU A 38 30.82 -28.33 0.20
N LEU A 39 30.37 -28.78 -0.97
CA LEU A 39 29.22 -28.20 -1.67
C LEU A 39 27.92 -28.38 -0.87
N LYS A 40 27.70 -29.57 -0.29
CA LYS A 40 26.54 -29.82 0.56
C LYS A 40 26.56 -28.95 1.81
N HIS A 41 27.72 -28.79 2.46
CA HIS A 41 27.89 -27.92 3.61
C HIS A 41 27.68 -26.44 3.24
N SER A 42 28.18 -26.00 2.09
CA SER A 42 27.94 -24.66 1.57
C SER A 42 26.45 -24.42 1.34
N GLN A 43 25.74 -25.34 0.69
CA GLN A 43 24.29 -25.26 0.49
C GLN A 43 23.51 -25.23 1.81
N GLN A 44 23.88 -26.08 2.79
CA GLN A 44 23.28 -26.07 4.12
C GLN A 44 23.52 -24.75 4.84
N THR A 45 24.75 -24.22 4.79
CA THR A 45 25.10 -22.94 5.39
C THR A 45 24.33 -21.81 4.72
N THR A 46 24.27 -21.78 3.39
CA THR A 46 23.42 -20.81 2.67
C THR A 46 21.97 -20.96 3.12
N ASP A 47 21.42 -22.16 3.19
CA ASP A 47 20.04 -22.35 3.62
C ASP A 47 19.79 -21.91 5.07
N GLU A 48 20.70 -22.17 5.99
CA GLU A 48 20.59 -21.80 7.40
C GLU A 48 20.74 -20.29 7.62
N TRP A 49 21.68 -19.66 6.92
CA TRP A 49 22.03 -18.26 7.12
C TRP A 49 21.19 -17.30 6.28
N TYR A 50 20.80 -17.69 5.06
CA TYR A 50 20.13 -16.77 4.14
C TYR A 50 18.64 -16.58 4.47
N LYS A 51 18.01 -17.52 5.20
CA LYS A 51 16.59 -17.40 5.59
C LYS A 51 16.37 -17.87 7.02
N ALA A 52 15.97 -16.93 7.88
CA ALA A 52 15.46 -17.24 9.21
C ALA A 52 14.36 -18.32 9.13
N ALA A 53 14.35 -19.27 10.07
CA ALA A 53 13.36 -20.35 10.12
C ALA A 53 11.91 -19.84 10.03
N ARG A 54 11.64 -18.66 10.62
CA ARG A 54 10.36 -17.96 10.52
C ARG A 54 9.97 -17.64 9.07
N THR A 55 10.92 -17.16 8.24
CA THR A 55 10.68 -16.84 6.82
C THR A 55 10.40 -18.10 6.02
N LYS A 56 11.16 -19.18 6.26
CA LYS A 56 10.90 -20.49 5.62
C LYS A 56 9.48 -20.99 5.91
N ASN A 57 9.06 -20.96 7.17
CA ASN A 57 7.71 -21.32 7.57
C ASN A 57 6.65 -20.39 6.95
N GLY A 58 6.93 -19.08 6.89
CA GLY A 58 6.07 -18.12 6.22
C GLY A 58 5.86 -18.43 4.74
N TYR A 59 6.94 -18.75 4.01
CA TYR A 59 6.87 -19.08 2.59
C TYR A 59 6.13 -20.40 2.36
N ALA A 60 6.42 -21.43 3.16
CA ALA A 60 5.70 -22.69 3.12
C ALA A 60 4.19 -22.49 3.32
N ASN A 61 3.79 -21.60 4.23
CA ASN A 61 2.38 -21.27 4.47
C ASN A 61 1.73 -20.55 3.27
N TYR A 62 2.44 -19.62 2.63
CA TYR A 62 1.93 -18.96 1.40
C TYR A 62 1.70 -19.97 0.28
N VAL A 63 2.66 -20.85 0.02
CA VAL A 63 2.56 -21.88 -1.02
C VAL A 63 1.42 -22.85 -0.69
N LYS A 64 1.36 -23.36 0.54
CA LYS A 64 0.30 -24.27 1.00
C LYS A 64 -1.08 -23.63 0.85
N SER A 65 -1.25 -22.37 1.28
CA SER A 65 -2.52 -21.67 1.11
C SER A 65 -2.86 -21.40 -0.36
N GLY A 66 -1.87 -21.15 -1.20
CA GLY A 66 -2.07 -20.91 -2.64
C GLY A 66 -2.52 -22.17 -3.36
N LYS A 67 -1.87 -23.31 -3.10
CA LYS A 67 -2.26 -24.61 -3.65
C LYS A 67 -3.67 -25.03 -3.22
N LYS A 68 -3.96 -24.92 -1.92
CA LYS A 68 -5.30 -25.21 -1.39
C LYS A 68 -6.37 -24.35 -2.06
N TRP A 69 -6.10 -23.05 -2.24
CA TRP A 69 -7.02 -22.15 -2.94
C TRP A 69 -7.24 -22.57 -4.39
N LEU A 70 -6.19 -22.98 -5.10
CA LEU A 70 -6.28 -23.40 -6.50
C LEU A 70 -7.10 -24.70 -6.64
N GLU A 71 -6.90 -25.66 -5.74
CA GLU A 71 -7.69 -26.89 -5.64
C GLU A 71 -9.18 -26.58 -5.40
N GLU A 72 -9.50 -25.74 -4.42
CA GLU A 72 -10.88 -25.30 -4.16
C GLU A 72 -11.46 -24.55 -5.38
N TRP A 73 -10.71 -23.63 -5.97
CA TRP A 73 -11.17 -22.80 -7.08
C TRP A 73 -11.45 -23.60 -8.36
N THR A 74 -10.64 -24.61 -8.66
CA THR A 74 -10.85 -25.52 -9.79
C THR A 74 -11.99 -26.50 -9.55
N SER A 75 -12.21 -26.94 -8.29
CA SER A 75 -13.35 -27.80 -7.93
C SER A 75 -14.71 -27.12 -8.12
N GLU A 76 -14.77 -25.79 -8.04
CA GLU A 76 -16.00 -25.02 -8.22
C GLU A 76 -16.38 -24.83 -9.70
N ALA A 77 -15.61 -25.38 -10.66
CA ALA A 77 -15.83 -25.27 -12.11
C ALA A 77 -16.04 -23.81 -12.61
N ARG A 78 -15.37 -22.85 -11.95
CA ARG A 78 -15.53 -21.40 -12.21
C ARG A 78 -14.66 -20.86 -13.36
N LEU A 79 -13.92 -21.73 -14.03
CA LEU A 79 -12.98 -21.35 -15.09
C LEU A 79 -13.20 -22.21 -16.32
N ASP A 80 -12.85 -21.63 -17.46
CA ASP A 80 -12.52 -22.39 -18.66
C ASP A 80 -11.41 -23.40 -18.30
N ASP A 81 -11.47 -24.61 -18.87
CA ASP A 81 -10.70 -25.82 -18.50
C ASP A 81 -9.15 -25.70 -18.57
N GLU A 82 -8.60 -24.50 -18.67
CA GLU A 82 -7.18 -24.22 -18.96
C GLU A 82 -6.26 -24.23 -17.72
N ILE A 83 -6.78 -24.03 -16.50
CA ILE A 83 -5.96 -24.02 -15.27
C ILE A 83 -6.25 -25.26 -14.41
N GLY A 84 -5.29 -26.19 -14.37
CA GLY A 84 -5.37 -27.38 -13.53
C GLY A 84 -5.15 -27.10 -12.03
N ALA A 85 -5.70 -27.95 -11.17
CA ALA A 85 -5.48 -27.90 -9.72
C ALA A 85 -4.00 -28.05 -9.32
N ASP A 86 -3.21 -28.68 -10.20
CA ASP A 86 -1.79 -28.97 -10.07
C ASP A 86 -0.90 -27.93 -10.78
N ALA A 87 -1.44 -26.80 -11.23
CA ALA A 87 -0.69 -25.80 -12.01
C ALA A 87 0.58 -25.25 -11.31
N PHE A 88 0.66 -25.34 -9.98
CA PHE A 88 1.85 -24.96 -9.22
C PHE A 88 2.85 -26.11 -9.05
N ASP A 89 2.43 -27.36 -9.20
CA ASP A 89 3.29 -28.54 -9.08
C ASP A 89 3.83 -29.00 -10.44
N VAL A 90 3.02 -28.89 -11.48
CA VAL A 90 3.36 -29.22 -12.86
C VAL A 90 3.59 -27.92 -13.63
N ILE A 91 4.87 -27.56 -13.79
CA ILE A 91 5.27 -26.32 -14.47
C ILE A 91 4.86 -26.38 -15.95
N ALA A 92 3.89 -25.53 -16.32
CA ALA A 92 3.28 -25.48 -17.64
C ALA A 92 3.01 -24.03 -18.05
N GLU A 93 2.48 -23.84 -19.27
CA GLU A 93 2.16 -22.52 -19.84
C GLU A 93 1.25 -21.67 -18.94
N HIS A 94 0.29 -22.30 -18.26
CA HIS A 94 -0.71 -21.63 -17.44
C HIS A 94 -0.25 -21.36 -16.00
N THR A 95 0.92 -21.84 -15.56
CA THR A 95 1.42 -21.61 -14.20
C THR A 95 1.52 -20.12 -13.82
N PRO A 96 2.03 -19.21 -14.67
CA PRO A 96 2.02 -17.78 -14.38
C PRO A 96 0.61 -17.20 -14.27
N LEU A 97 -0.34 -17.69 -15.06
CA LEU A 97 -1.74 -17.25 -15.02
C LEU A 97 -2.40 -17.65 -13.69
N ALA A 98 -2.18 -18.88 -13.23
CA ALA A 98 -2.63 -19.35 -11.91
C ALA A 98 -2.05 -18.47 -10.77
N LEU A 99 -0.77 -18.11 -10.86
CA LEU A 99 -0.13 -17.24 -9.86
C LEU A 99 -0.69 -15.81 -9.88
N ARG A 100 -0.96 -15.28 -11.08
CA ARG A 100 -1.62 -13.98 -11.25
C ARG A 100 -3.02 -13.98 -10.66
N ALA A 101 -3.82 -15.02 -10.94
CA ALA A 101 -5.17 -15.17 -10.41
C ALA A 101 -5.17 -15.27 -8.88
N LEU A 102 -4.28 -16.08 -8.29
CA LEU A 102 -4.11 -16.15 -6.84
C LEU A 102 -3.78 -14.78 -6.24
N THR A 103 -2.86 -14.05 -6.88
CA THR A 103 -2.44 -12.72 -6.40
C THR A 103 -3.60 -11.73 -6.47
N ALA A 104 -4.36 -11.73 -7.56
CA ALA A 104 -5.55 -10.89 -7.72
C ALA A 104 -6.62 -11.23 -6.69
N TYR A 105 -6.93 -12.52 -6.49
CA TYR A 105 -7.87 -12.95 -5.46
C TYR A 105 -7.46 -12.48 -4.07
N LYS A 106 -6.19 -12.66 -3.68
CA LYS A 106 -5.72 -12.24 -2.36
C LYS A 106 -5.70 -10.71 -2.22
N CYS A 107 -5.23 -9.96 -3.20
CA CYS A 107 -5.03 -8.52 -3.06
C CYS A 107 -6.27 -7.68 -3.38
N GLU A 108 -7.09 -8.10 -4.34
CA GLU A 108 -8.26 -7.34 -4.78
C GLU A 108 -9.52 -7.86 -4.12
N HIS A 109 -9.78 -9.16 -4.17
CA HIS A 109 -11.01 -9.73 -3.62
C HIS A 109 -10.99 -9.81 -2.09
N LEU A 110 -9.89 -10.24 -1.47
CA LEU A 110 -9.74 -10.23 -0.01
C LEU A 110 -9.14 -8.92 0.55
N GLU A 111 -9.00 -7.90 -0.31
CA GLU A 111 -8.48 -6.56 0.02
C GLU A 111 -7.12 -6.57 0.76
N ARG A 112 -6.25 -7.55 0.50
CA ARG A 112 -4.93 -7.60 1.11
C ARG A 112 -3.99 -6.57 0.47
N GLY A 113 -3.15 -5.95 1.28
CA GLY A 113 -2.17 -4.97 0.82
C GLY A 113 -1.07 -5.58 -0.07
N PHE A 114 -0.25 -4.71 -0.67
CA PHE A 114 0.87 -5.11 -1.54
C PHE A 114 1.91 -6.01 -0.84
N SER A 115 2.05 -5.90 0.48
CA SER A 115 2.91 -6.82 1.26
C SER A 115 2.50 -8.29 1.10
N SER A 116 1.22 -8.58 0.85
CA SER A 116 0.76 -9.94 0.56
C SER A 116 1.16 -10.39 -0.85
N ALA A 117 1.08 -9.51 -1.86
CA ALA A 117 1.59 -9.80 -3.20
C ALA A 117 3.10 -10.07 -3.19
N GLU A 118 3.86 -9.25 -2.46
CA GLU A 118 5.31 -9.42 -2.30
C GLU A 118 5.66 -10.74 -1.59
N GLY A 119 4.92 -11.08 -0.53
CA GLY A 119 5.04 -12.34 0.18
C GLY A 119 4.75 -13.55 -0.72
N LEU A 120 3.65 -13.51 -1.49
CA LEU A 120 3.29 -14.54 -2.46
C LEU A 120 4.39 -14.70 -3.53
N ARG A 121 4.76 -13.60 -4.19
CA ARG A 121 5.80 -13.59 -5.23
C ARG A 121 7.10 -14.21 -4.73
N SER A 122 7.54 -13.82 -3.53
CA SER A 122 8.79 -14.30 -2.95
C SER A 122 8.72 -15.77 -2.52
N ALA A 123 7.59 -16.19 -1.96
CA ALA A 123 7.36 -17.58 -1.57
C ALA A 123 7.30 -18.52 -2.77
N PHE A 124 6.56 -18.14 -3.82
CA PHE A 124 6.48 -18.93 -5.05
C PHE A 124 7.78 -18.91 -5.85
N LYS A 125 8.52 -17.79 -5.87
CA LYS A 125 9.86 -17.75 -6.48
C LYS A 125 10.76 -18.83 -5.87
N ASP A 126 10.86 -18.85 -4.53
CA ASP A 126 11.68 -19.82 -3.79
C ASP A 126 11.18 -21.26 -3.95
N TYR A 127 9.86 -21.44 -3.97
CA TYR A 127 9.25 -22.74 -4.16
C TYR A 127 9.59 -23.34 -5.53
N PHE A 128 9.42 -22.58 -6.61
CA PHE A 128 9.75 -23.05 -7.95
C PHE A 128 11.25 -23.33 -8.10
N GLU A 129 12.12 -22.52 -7.49
CA GLU A 129 13.58 -22.74 -7.50
C GLU A 129 13.97 -24.04 -6.80
N ARG A 130 13.42 -24.30 -5.61
CA ARG A 130 13.82 -25.44 -4.76
C ARG A 130 13.13 -26.74 -5.11
N VAL A 131 11.82 -26.67 -5.41
CA VAL A 131 10.97 -27.85 -5.57
C VAL A 131 10.86 -28.25 -7.04
N CYS A 132 10.67 -27.27 -7.93
CA CYS A 132 10.50 -27.52 -9.36
C CYS A 132 11.82 -27.42 -10.15
N GLY A 133 12.91 -26.99 -9.51
CA GLY A 133 14.20 -26.80 -10.16
C GLY A 133 14.23 -25.65 -11.18
N CYS A 134 13.26 -24.73 -11.13
CA CYS A 134 13.19 -23.57 -12.02
C CYS A 134 14.33 -22.60 -11.71
N GLN A 135 15.19 -22.30 -12.68
CA GLN A 135 16.32 -21.38 -12.49
C GLN A 135 16.22 -20.15 -13.39
N GLY A 136 16.81 -19.04 -12.94
CA GLY A 136 16.93 -17.80 -13.71
C GLY A 136 15.77 -16.82 -13.55
N ASP A 137 16.03 -15.57 -13.96
CA ASP A 137 15.07 -14.46 -13.89
C ASP A 137 14.33 -14.26 -15.23
N PHE A 138 13.89 -15.36 -15.85
CA PHE A 138 13.14 -15.36 -17.11
C PHE A 138 12.04 -16.42 -17.09
N TRP A 139 11.12 -16.35 -18.05
CA TRP A 139 10.12 -17.38 -18.33
C TRP A 139 9.90 -17.44 -19.84
N LYS A 140 10.21 -18.59 -20.47
CA LYS A 140 10.09 -18.75 -21.92
C LYS A 140 9.86 -20.20 -22.30
N TYR A 141 9.20 -20.42 -23.43
CA TYR A 141 9.10 -21.73 -24.04
C TYR A 141 10.38 -22.03 -24.84
N ASN A 142 11.00 -23.18 -24.59
CA ASN A 142 12.14 -23.65 -25.36
C ASN A 142 11.66 -24.62 -26.45
N SER A 143 11.76 -24.18 -27.71
CA SER A 143 11.34 -24.95 -28.88
C SER A 143 12.15 -26.24 -29.11
N HIS A 144 13.37 -26.33 -28.59
CA HIS A 144 14.21 -27.52 -28.76
C HIS A 144 13.86 -28.62 -27.75
N THR A 145 13.62 -28.24 -26.48
CA THR A 145 13.25 -29.18 -25.42
C THR A 145 11.75 -29.42 -25.33
N GLN A 146 10.95 -28.62 -26.06
CA GLN A 146 9.49 -28.59 -26.01
C GLN A 146 8.95 -28.40 -24.58
N LYS A 147 9.69 -27.63 -23.76
CA LYS A 147 9.40 -27.40 -22.35
C LYS A 147 9.49 -25.92 -22.02
N TRP A 148 8.72 -25.52 -21.03
CA TRP A 148 8.86 -24.20 -20.42
C TRP A 148 10.09 -24.18 -19.51
N GLU A 149 10.90 -23.14 -19.66
CA GLU A 149 12.13 -22.91 -18.92
C GLU A 149 12.09 -21.56 -18.21
N GLY A 150 12.72 -21.52 -17.04
CA GLY A 150 12.74 -20.34 -16.18
C GLY A 150 11.76 -20.44 -15.01
N ASN A 151 11.59 -19.34 -14.29
CA ASN A 151 10.71 -19.26 -13.13
C ASN A 151 9.44 -18.47 -13.49
N PRO A 152 8.23 -19.06 -13.31
CA PRO A 152 6.95 -18.45 -13.67
C PRO A 152 6.71 -17.04 -13.12
N VAL A 153 7.36 -16.69 -12.00
CA VAL A 153 7.31 -15.36 -11.39
C VAL A 153 7.86 -14.24 -12.30
N PHE A 154 8.63 -14.59 -13.33
CA PHE A 154 9.21 -13.63 -14.27
C PHE A 154 8.46 -13.52 -15.60
N GLU A 155 7.30 -14.16 -15.72
CA GLU A 155 6.41 -13.93 -16.86
C GLU A 155 6.01 -12.45 -16.95
N SER A 156 5.97 -11.93 -18.18
CA SER A 156 5.76 -10.51 -18.48
C SER A 156 4.43 -9.92 -17.98
N GLY A 157 3.33 -10.64 -18.15
CA GLY A 157 1.99 -10.27 -17.68
C GLY A 157 1.89 -10.28 -16.16
N PHE A 158 2.43 -11.29 -15.49
CA PHE A 158 2.54 -11.32 -14.03
C PHE A 158 3.40 -10.18 -13.51
N LYS A 159 4.56 -9.92 -14.13
CA LYS A 159 5.45 -8.81 -13.75
C LYS A 159 4.76 -7.45 -13.90
N THR A 160 4.06 -7.23 -15.02
CA THR A 160 3.32 -5.99 -15.29
C THR A 160 2.20 -5.80 -14.26
N TYR A 161 1.45 -6.86 -13.98
CA TYR A 161 0.42 -6.84 -12.95
C TYR A 161 1.00 -6.55 -11.55
N TYR A 162 2.09 -7.19 -11.18
CA TYR A 162 2.77 -6.97 -9.91
C TYR A 162 3.26 -5.53 -9.73
N GLU A 163 3.88 -4.93 -10.76
CA GLU A 163 4.28 -3.52 -10.73
C GLU A 163 3.08 -2.58 -10.63
N SER A 164 1.94 -2.94 -11.25
CA SER A 164 0.69 -2.17 -11.07
C SER A 164 0.21 -2.17 -9.61
N LEU A 165 0.29 -3.31 -8.91
CA LEU A 165 -0.04 -3.40 -7.49
C LEU A 165 0.92 -2.58 -6.62
N LYS A 166 2.21 -2.60 -6.95
CA LYS A 166 3.23 -1.80 -6.28
C LYS A 166 2.94 -0.30 -6.42
N ASN A 167 2.70 0.14 -7.64
CA ASN A 167 2.35 1.53 -7.95
C ASN A 167 1.07 1.94 -7.21
N ARG A 168 0.03 1.09 -7.25
CA ARG A 168 -1.21 1.31 -6.49
C ARG A 168 -0.96 1.44 -4.99
N SER A 169 -0.09 0.62 -4.42
CA SER A 169 0.26 0.71 -2.99
C SER A 169 1.01 2.00 -2.66
N THR A 170 1.93 2.43 -3.53
CA THR A 170 2.61 3.71 -3.34
C THR A 170 1.65 4.89 -3.46
N LEU A 171 0.63 4.79 -4.33
CA LEU A 171 -0.41 5.82 -4.46
C LEU A 171 -1.40 5.80 -3.28
N ARG A 172 -1.67 4.64 -2.68
CA ARG A 172 -2.47 4.57 -1.45
C ARG A 172 -1.75 5.20 -0.27
N ASN A 173 -0.43 5.24 -0.27
CA ASN A 173 0.36 5.99 0.70
C ASN A 173 0.28 7.48 0.37
N ASN A 174 -0.91 8.06 0.56
CA ASN A 174 -1.27 9.46 0.41
C ASN A 174 -0.60 10.37 1.45
N ASP A 175 0.61 10.01 1.89
CA ASP A 175 1.40 10.83 2.81
C ASP A 175 1.62 12.23 2.19
N GLU A 176 1.73 12.32 0.87
CA GLU A 176 1.84 13.62 0.18
C GLU A 176 0.57 14.45 0.26
N LEU A 177 -0.61 13.83 0.28
CA LEU A 177 -1.88 14.56 0.38
C LEU A 177 -2.06 15.14 1.79
N VAL A 178 -1.77 14.35 2.83
CA VAL A 178 -1.83 14.84 4.22
C VAL A 178 -0.71 15.84 4.53
N ASN A 179 0.39 15.79 3.78
CA ASN A 179 1.50 16.74 3.90
C ASN A 179 1.40 17.95 2.96
N LEU A 180 0.30 18.12 2.23
CA LEU A 180 0.08 19.28 1.37
C LEU A 180 0.11 20.57 2.21
N GLN A 181 0.99 21.51 1.87
CA GLN A 181 1.12 22.81 2.57
C GLN A 181 0.51 23.94 1.73
N PHE A 182 0.11 25.03 2.38
CA PHE A 182 -0.48 26.18 1.70
C PHE A 182 0.46 26.84 0.68
N LYS A 183 1.78 26.79 0.88
CA LYS A 183 2.76 27.25 -0.13
C LYS A 183 2.68 26.48 -1.44
N ASP A 184 2.18 25.25 -1.39
CA ASP A 184 2.02 24.37 -2.54
C ASP A 184 0.66 24.62 -3.22
N VAL A 185 -0.15 25.54 -2.70
CA VAL A 185 -1.43 25.98 -3.26
C VAL A 185 -1.32 27.44 -3.71
N LYS A 186 -1.51 27.68 -5.00
CA LYS A 186 -1.63 29.03 -5.55
C LYS A 186 -3.11 29.34 -5.74
N MET A 187 -3.63 30.28 -4.96
CA MET A 187 -5.00 30.76 -5.06
C MET A 187 -5.12 31.87 -6.12
N ASP A 188 -6.35 32.18 -6.51
CA ASP A 188 -6.71 33.36 -7.32
C ASP A 188 -5.99 33.50 -8.68
N LEU A 189 -5.60 32.39 -9.30
CA LEU A 189 -5.06 32.42 -10.65
C LEU A 189 -6.18 32.68 -11.66
N ARG A 190 -5.85 33.22 -12.83
CA ARG A 190 -6.81 33.42 -13.93
C ARG A 190 -6.32 32.75 -15.20
N SER A 191 -7.21 32.02 -15.87
CA SER A 191 -6.90 31.39 -17.16
C SER A 191 -6.72 32.48 -18.23
N LYS A 192 -6.23 32.11 -19.42
CA LYS A 192 -6.20 33.02 -20.58
C LYS A 192 -7.61 33.54 -20.94
N THR A 193 -8.66 32.78 -20.61
CA THR A 193 -10.07 33.14 -20.81
C THR A 193 -10.68 33.91 -19.64
N GLY A 194 -9.90 34.28 -18.62
CA GLY A 194 -10.36 35.04 -17.45
C GLY A 194 -11.07 34.22 -16.38
N ILE A 195 -11.21 32.90 -16.56
CA ILE A 195 -11.82 31.99 -15.59
C ILE A 195 -10.87 31.86 -14.40
N PRO A 196 -11.30 32.18 -13.17
CA PRO A 196 -10.44 32.06 -12.02
C PRO A 196 -10.20 30.59 -11.69
N TYR A 197 -9.03 30.25 -11.14
CA TYR A 197 -8.69 28.90 -10.73
C TYR A 197 -7.67 28.86 -9.59
N HIS A 198 -7.59 27.73 -8.90
CA HIS A 198 -6.56 27.42 -7.91
C HIS A 198 -5.62 26.33 -8.45
N GLU A 199 -4.31 26.48 -8.25
CA GLU A 199 -3.31 25.50 -8.65
C GLU A 199 -2.70 24.80 -7.43
N PHE A 200 -2.70 23.45 -7.44
CA PHE A 200 -2.11 22.63 -6.39
C PHE A 200 -0.89 21.91 -6.95
N SER A 201 0.24 22.00 -6.26
CA SER A 201 1.48 21.29 -6.62
C SER A 201 1.72 20.14 -5.65
N LEU A 202 1.46 18.90 -6.07
CA LEU A 202 1.86 17.71 -5.30
C LEU A 202 3.31 17.37 -5.61
N ILE A 203 4.18 17.50 -4.61
CA ILE A 203 5.61 17.19 -4.71
C ILE A 203 5.83 15.81 -4.10
N PHE A 204 6.02 14.78 -4.93
CA PHE A 204 6.31 13.43 -4.43
C PHE A 204 7.75 13.35 -3.97
N ARG A 205 7.97 13.26 -2.65
CA ARG A 205 9.30 13.13 -2.05
C ARG A 205 9.59 11.66 -1.81
N LYS A 206 10.73 11.18 -2.31
CA LYS A 206 11.26 9.87 -1.92
C LYS A 206 11.69 9.98 -0.46
N THR A 207 10.91 9.38 0.44
CA THR A 207 11.02 9.43 1.90
C THR A 207 12.47 9.42 2.42
N ASN A 208 12.86 10.52 3.10
CA ASN A 208 13.87 10.65 4.17
C ASN A 208 14.51 12.04 4.13
N LYS A 209 13.76 13.07 4.53
CA LYS A 209 14.30 14.26 5.18
C LYS A 209 13.14 15.07 5.71
N ASP A 210 13.04 15.12 7.03
CA ASP A 210 12.08 15.92 7.76
C ASP A 210 12.74 17.28 8.08
N PRO A 211 12.37 18.38 7.41
CA PRO A 211 13.06 19.66 7.60
C PRO A 211 12.51 20.49 8.76
N THR A 212 11.55 20.00 9.55
CA THR A 212 10.77 20.89 10.44
C THR A 212 10.54 20.30 11.83
N LYS A 213 11.53 20.52 12.72
CA LYS A 213 11.32 20.49 14.17
C LYS A 213 11.20 21.91 14.70
N GLY A 214 10.06 22.20 15.31
CA GLY A 214 9.87 23.28 16.27
C GLY A 214 9.19 24.53 15.71
N MET A 215 7.93 24.74 16.08
CA MET A 215 7.46 25.99 16.69
C MET A 215 5.99 25.84 17.11
N GLU A 216 5.77 25.96 18.42
CA GLU A 216 4.47 26.12 19.05
C GLU A 216 3.92 27.53 18.76
N ASN A 217 2.60 27.67 18.54
CA ASN A 217 1.78 28.77 19.08
C ASN A 217 0.33 28.71 18.58
N SER A 218 -0.56 29.13 19.47
CA SER A 218 -2.02 29.02 19.43
C SER A 218 -2.75 30.36 19.21
N TYR A 219 -3.83 30.30 18.41
CA TYR A 219 -4.98 31.22 18.22
C TYR A 219 -4.80 32.66 17.69
N GLY A 220 -5.64 33.01 16.70
CA GLY A 220 -5.73 34.33 16.06
C GLY A 220 -4.78 34.57 14.88
N ARG A 221 -4.05 33.53 14.46
CA ARG A 221 -3.00 33.62 13.45
C ARG A 221 -3.55 33.46 12.03
N PHE A 222 -3.17 34.36 11.12
CA PHE A 222 -3.32 34.17 9.68
C PHE A 222 -2.67 32.85 9.22
N ILE A 223 -3.33 32.14 8.31
CA ILE A 223 -2.78 30.93 7.67
C ILE A 223 -1.44 31.29 7.05
N ARG A 224 -0.37 30.59 7.44
CA ARG A 224 0.98 30.80 6.90
C ARG A 224 1.25 29.84 5.76
N ALA A 225 2.16 30.21 4.87
CA ALA A 225 2.57 29.37 3.73
C ALA A 225 3.07 27.96 4.16
N LEU A 226 3.62 27.82 5.37
CA LEU A 226 4.10 26.54 5.90
C LEU A 226 3.01 25.72 6.61
N ASP A 227 1.79 26.23 6.76
CA ASP A 227 0.70 25.48 7.36
C ASP A 227 0.22 24.37 6.43
N PHE A 228 -0.15 23.25 7.01
CA PHE A 228 -0.76 22.13 6.29
C PHE A 228 -2.18 22.50 5.88
N VAL A 229 -2.58 22.12 4.67
CA VAL A 229 -3.95 22.27 4.15
C VAL A 229 -4.92 21.42 4.97
N PHE A 230 -4.45 20.25 5.43
CA PHE A 230 -5.19 19.37 6.34
C PHE A 230 -4.48 19.34 7.71
N PRO A 231 -4.68 20.35 8.56
CA PRO A 231 -4.06 20.39 9.88
C PRO A 231 -4.61 19.30 10.80
N ALA A 232 -3.81 18.85 11.76
CA ALA A 232 -4.25 17.88 12.76
C ALA A 232 -5.36 18.44 13.65
N LEU A 233 -6.29 17.57 14.04
CA LEU A 233 -7.32 17.89 15.04
C LEU A 233 -6.90 17.30 16.39
N ALA A 234 -6.82 18.14 17.41
CA ALA A 234 -6.67 17.69 18.79
C ALA A 234 -7.93 16.93 19.25
N SER A 235 -7.81 16.10 20.29
CA SER A 235 -8.96 15.42 20.90
C SER A 235 -10.05 16.36 21.42
N THR A 236 -9.71 17.64 21.63
CA THR A 236 -10.63 18.72 22.01
C THR A 236 -11.41 19.30 20.84
N GLY A 237 -11.19 18.83 19.60
CA GLY A 237 -11.74 19.40 18.36
C GLY A 237 -10.97 20.64 17.87
N GLN A 238 -9.92 21.05 18.57
CA GLN A 238 -9.10 22.20 18.21
C GLN A 238 -8.14 21.89 17.05
N VAL A 239 -8.05 22.82 16.08
CA VAL A 239 -7.13 22.72 14.95
C VAL A 239 -5.71 23.03 15.36
N LYS A 240 -4.77 22.13 15.05
CA LYS A 240 -3.33 22.30 15.28
C LYS A 240 -2.63 22.69 13.99
N PHE A 241 -2.51 23.99 13.76
CA PHE A 241 -1.73 24.53 12.64
C PHE A 241 -0.25 24.16 12.80
N GLY A 242 0.37 23.64 11.75
CA GLY A 242 1.77 23.19 11.74
C GLY A 242 1.99 21.71 12.03
N GLU A 243 0.94 20.95 12.39
CA GLU A 243 0.97 19.48 12.41
C GLU A 243 0.06 18.93 11.30
N PRO A 244 0.51 18.01 10.45
CA PRO A 244 -0.36 17.40 9.44
C PRO A 244 -1.35 16.47 10.13
N THR A 245 -2.58 16.40 9.60
CA THR A 245 -3.56 15.42 10.08
C THR A 245 -3.03 14.00 9.86
N SER A 246 -3.34 13.10 10.79
CA SER A 246 -2.95 11.71 10.61
C SER A 246 -3.73 11.10 9.44
N ARG A 247 -3.09 10.16 8.73
CA ARG A 247 -3.74 9.46 7.62
C ARG A 247 -5.06 8.79 8.03
N SER A 248 -5.11 8.17 9.21
CA SER A 248 -6.33 7.53 9.72
C SER A 248 -7.43 8.56 10.01
N ALA A 249 -7.08 9.74 10.54
CA ALA A 249 -8.05 10.82 10.75
C ALA A 249 -8.59 11.35 9.41
N PHE A 250 -7.73 11.53 8.41
CA PHE A 250 -8.14 11.95 7.07
C PHE A 250 -9.06 10.92 6.38
N GLU A 251 -8.69 9.64 6.44
CA GLU A 251 -9.54 8.56 5.91
C GLU A 251 -10.90 8.49 6.64
N THR A 252 -10.93 8.74 7.95
CA THR A 252 -12.19 8.80 8.73
C THR A 252 -13.04 9.98 8.28
N LEU A 253 -12.45 11.16 8.11
CA LEU A 253 -13.14 12.35 7.62
C LEU A 253 -13.73 12.12 6.22
N LEU A 254 -12.97 11.54 5.29
CA LEU A 254 -13.46 11.22 3.95
C LEU A 254 -14.62 10.23 3.98
N ASN A 255 -14.55 9.19 4.82
CA ASN A 255 -15.65 8.24 4.95
C ASN A 255 -16.92 8.93 5.49
N ASP A 256 -16.79 9.80 6.49
CA ASP A 256 -17.92 10.55 7.07
C ASP A 256 -18.56 11.50 6.03
N VAL A 257 -17.75 12.19 5.22
CA VAL A 257 -18.27 13.03 4.12
C VAL A 257 -19.00 12.20 3.06
N VAL A 258 -18.45 11.04 2.68
CA VAL A 258 -19.05 10.16 1.69
C VAL A 258 -20.36 9.56 2.19
N GLU A 259 -20.39 9.15 3.46
CA GLU A 259 -21.59 8.61 4.11
C GLU A 259 -22.69 9.66 4.19
N LYS A 260 -22.36 10.88 4.62
CA LYS A 260 -23.33 11.99 4.73
C LYS A 260 -23.80 12.55 3.38
N SER A 261 -22.98 12.44 2.34
CA SER A 261 -23.35 12.88 0.99
C SER A 261 -24.17 11.85 0.22
N ASP A 262 -24.36 10.65 0.77
CA ASP A 262 -25.03 9.53 0.10
C ASP A 262 -24.40 9.16 -1.26
N ALA A 263 -23.12 9.50 -1.45
CA ALA A 263 -22.41 9.33 -2.72
C ALA A 263 -22.25 7.85 -3.13
N LEU A 264 -22.46 6.93 -2.17
CA LEU A 264 -22.42 5.49 -2.37
C LEU A 264 -23.79 4.81 -2.31
N HIS A 265 -24.89 5.56 -2.38
CA HIS A 265 -26.23 4.97 -2.35
C HIS A 265 -26.36 3.85 -3.39
N GLY A 266 -26.74 2.65 -2.93
CA GLY A 266 -26.92 1.47 -3.79
C GLY A 266 -25.65 0.87 -4.39
N ARG A 267 -24.45 1.28 -3.97
CA ARG A 267 -23.17 0.71 -4.44
C ARG A 267 -22.41 0.02 -3.31
N ASN A 268 -22.05 -1.24 -3.51
CA ASN A 268 -21.15 -1.96 -2.61
C ASN A 268 -19.71 -1.54 -2.90
N GLY A 269 -19.20 -0.56 -2.15
CA GLY A 269 -17.82 -0.12 -2.26
C GLY A 269 -17.40 0.75 -1.09
N LYS A 270 -16.09 0.86 -0.86
CA LYS A 270 -15.50 1.79 0.11
C LYS A 270 -14.88 2.94 -0.64
N PHE A 271 -15.26 4.17 -0.30
CA PHE A 271 -14.60 5.34 -0.85
C PHE A 271 -13.21 5.45 -0.22
N THR A 272 -12.17 5.29 -1.03
CA THR A 272 -10.79 5.37 -0.57
C THR A 272 -10.18 6.68 -1.00
N THR A 273 -9.12 7.12 -0.31
CA THR A 273 -8.29 8.24 -0.76
C THR A 273 -7.81 8.09 -2.21
N HIS A 274 -7.65 6.85 -2.69
CA HIS A 274 -7.40 6.56 -4.10
C HIS A 274 -8.57 6.89 -5.02
N LEU A 275 -9.81 6.58 -4.63
CA LEU A 275 -11.00 6.99 -5.38
C LEU A 275 -11.13 8.51 -5.43
N PHE A 276 -10.77 9.22 -4.35
CA PHE A 276 -10.69 10.67 -4.39
C PHE A 276 -9.68 11.15 -5.44
N SER A 277 -8.45 10.59 -5.46
CA SER A 277 -7.45 10.93 -6.48
C SER A 277 -7.86 10.58 -7.92
N ALA A 278 -8.54 9.44 -8.11
CA ALA A 278 -8.97 8.97 -9.42
C ALA A 278 -10.20 9.74 -9.94
N TRP A 279 -11.16 10.02 -9.06
CA TRP A 279 -12.31 10.87 -9.34
C TRP A 279 -11.86 12.29 -9.71
N TRP A 280 -10.89 12.83 -8.99
CA TRP A 280 -10.28 14.13 -9.27
C TRP A 280 -9.60 14.20 -10.64
N CYS A 281 -8.82 13.17 -11.01
CA CYS A 281 -8.24 13.04 -12.34
C CYS A 281 -9.31 12.93 -13.44
N THR A 282 -10.37 12.16 -13.20
CA THR A 282 -11.44 11.91 -14.19
C THR A 282 -12.24 13.19 -14.46
N ILE A 283 -12.61 13.94 -13.41
CA ILE A 283 -13.32 15.22 -13.54
C ILE A 283 -12.51 16.25 -14.33
N SER A 284 -11.18 16.26 -14.13
CA SER A 284 -10.29 17.17 -14.84
C SER A 284 -10.23 16.90 -16.35
N ILE A 285 -10.46 15.65 -16.78
CA ILE A 285 -10.41 15.24 -18.20
C ILE A 285 -11.77 15.41 -18.87
N SER A 286 -12.87 15.03 -18.21
CA SER A 286 -14.20 14.96 -18.83
C SER A 286 -14.87 16.32 -19.09
N LEU A 287 -14.38 17.41 -18.48
CA LEU A 287 -15.05 18.72 -18.52
C LEU A 287 -14.30 19.77 -19.36
N GLY A 288 -13.21 19.37 -20.03
CA GLY A 288 -12.51 20.18 -21.04
C GLY A 288 -13.16 20.11 -22.42
N GLY A 289 -14.46 20.41 -22.52
CA GLY A 289 -15.27 20.36 -23.75
C GLY A 289 -14.88 21.35 -24.87
N SER A 290 -13.70 21.95 -24.81
CA SER A 290 -13.12 22.77 -25.87
C SER A 290 -11.72 22.25 -26.15
N GLN A 291 -11.39 21.98 -27.42
CA GLN A 291 -10.03 21.65 -27.86
C GLN A 291 -9.03 22.58 -27.18
N VAL A 292 -8.26 22.04 -26.25
CA VAL A 292 -7.09 22.71 -25.70
C VAL A 292 -6.00 22.56 -26.75
N GLU A 293 -5.83 23.56 -27.61
CA GLU A 293 -4.57 23.70 -28.34
C GLU A 293 -3.45 23.97 -27.33
N LEU A 294 -2.57 22.97 -27.19
CA LEU A 294 -1.37 23.03 -26.40
C LEU A 294 -0.21 23.48 -27.27
N GLU A 295 0.33 24.67 -27.03
CA GLU A 295 1.74 24.92 -27.32
C GLU A 295 2.55 24.03 -26.36
N SER A 296 3.23 23.03 -26.94
CA SER A 296 4.13 22.06 -26.28
C SER A 296 3.49 20.97 -25.39
N GLY A 297 2.90 19.96 -26.03
CA GLY A 297 3.19 18.54 -25.73
C GLY A 297 3.03 18.00 -24.30
N GLN A 298 2.00 18.40 -23.54
CA GLN A 298 1.68 17.75 -22.25
C GLN A 298 0.20 17.35 -22.18
N VAL A 299 -0.06 16.04 -22.18
CA VAL A 299 -1.39 15.45 -21.99
C VAL A 299 -1.66 15.28 -20.49
N VAL A 300 -2.84 15.71 -20.04
CA VAL A 300 -3.40 15.35 -18.72
C VAL A 300 -3.85 13.89 -18.80
N GLY A 301 -2.88 13.02 -18.61
CA GLY A 301 -3.00 11.57 -18.58
C GLY A 301 -1.60 11.09 -18.22
N GLY A 302 -1.39 10.85 -16.93
CA GLY A 302 -0.06 10.75 -16.32
C GLY A 302 0.96 9.99 -17.15
N TYR A 303 1.80 10.73 -17.86
CA TYR A 303 3.11 10.26 -18.27
C TYR A 303 4.15 11.00 -17.43
N ILE A 304 4.92 10.19 -16.72
CA ILE A 304 6.06 10.61 -15.90
C ILE A 304 7.17 11.01 -16.87
N GLN A 305 7.41 12.31 -17.02
CA GLN A 305 8.69 12.76 -17.58
C GLN A 305 9.75 12.65 -16.48
N GLU A 306 10.93 12.13 -16.83
CA GLU A 306 12.05 11.89 -15.92
C GLU A 306 12.71 13.23 -15.50
N THR A 307 12.02 14.01 -14.68
CA THR A 307 12.64 15.08 -13.89
C THR A 307 13.03 14.51 -12.52
N LYS A 308 14.18 14.94 -11.98
CA LYS A 308 14.71 14.46 -10.68
C LYS A 308 13.74 14.64 -9.50
N THR A 309 12.70 15.45 -9.67
CA THR A 309 11.54 15.58 -8.79
C THR A 309 10.27 15.34 -9.62
N LYS A 310 9.41 14.43 -9.16
CA LYS A 310 8.09 14.19 -9.76
C LYS A 310 7.10 15.18 -9.14
N THR A 311 6.75 16.22 -9.89
CA THR A 311 5.73 17.20 -9.49
C THR A 311 4.49 16.98 -10.35
N ILE A 312 3.32 16.90 -9.72
CA ILE A 312 2.03 16.86 -10.41
C ILE A 312 1.28 18.15 -10.09
N ILE A 313 0.82 18.85 -11.13
CA ILE A 313 0.10 20.13 -11.02
C ILE A 313 -1.38 19.90 -11.34
N TYR A 314 -2.27 20.34 -10.45
CA TYR A 314 -3.73 20.32 -10.64
C TYR A 314 -4.27 21.75 -10.69
N ARG A 315 -5.27 22.02 -11.55
CA ARG A 315 -5.94 23.33 -11.65
C ARG A 315 -7.45 23.16 -11.44
N ILE A 316 -8.05 23.90 -10.50
CA ILE A 316 -9.50 23.88 -10.21
C ILE A 316 -10.09 25.25 -10.54
N ALA A 317 -11.10 25.33 -11.41
CA ALA A 317 -11.78 26.60 -11.69
C ALA A 317 -12.74 27.06 -10.57
N ASP A 318 -12.80 28.37 -10.32
CA ASP A 318 -13.75 29.01 -9.41
C ASP A 318 -15.15 29.03 -10.04
N GLY A 319 -16.17 28.64 -9.26
CA GLY A 319 -17.56 28.49 -9.73
C GLY A 319 -18.14 27.10 -9.49
N TRP A 320 -17.35 26.17 -8.96
CA TRP A 320 -17.87 24.94 -8.39
C TRP A 320 -18.47 25.21 -7.01
N PRO A 321 -19.57 24.53 -6.62
CA PRO A 321 -20.05 24.60 -5.25
C PRO A 321 -19.00 23.96 -4.34
N MET A 322 -18.10 24.78 -3.78
CA MET A 322 -17.39 24.39 -2.57
C MET A 322 -18.47 24.07 -1.53
N MET A 323 -18.44 22.85 -1.00
CA MET A 323 -19.25 22.48 0.17
C MET A 323 -19.03 23.52 1.25
N THR A 324 -20.00 24.41 1.43
CA THR A 324 -19.98 25.41 2.50
C THR A 324 -20.38 24.65 3.75
N PHE A 325 -19.40 24.28 4.56
CA PHE A 325 -19.63 23.68 5.88
C PHE A 325 -20.16 24.74 6.84
N GLY A 326 -21.47 25.00 6.78
CA GLY A 326 -22.20 25.79 7.76
C GLY A 326 -22.75 24.89 8.86
N THR A 327 -22.28 25.08 10.09
CA THR A 327 -22.84 24.44 11.29
C THR A 327 -24.24 24.99 11.55
N GLN A 328 -25.26 24.36 10.98
CA GLN A 328 -26.66 24.73 11.24
C GLN A 328 -27.14 23.96 12.48
N LEU A 329 -26.81 24.48 13.66
CA LEU A 329 -27.47 24.09 14.91
C LEU A 329 -28.91 24.61 14.87
N ARG A 330 -29.83 23.74 14.48
CA ARG A 330 -31.26 24.00 14.49
C ARG A 330 -31.77 23.86 15.93
N ASN A 331 -32.18 24.96 16.53
CA ASN A 331 -32.94 24.98 17.79
C ASN A 331 -34.34 24.43 17.54
N GLU A 332 -34.53 23.12 17.73
CA GLU A 332 -35.83 22.49 17.85
C GLU A 332 -36.25 22.50 19.32
N ASN A 333 -36.82 23.61 19.82
CA ASN A 333 -37.52 23.61 21.11
C ASN A 333 -38.62 24.68 21.31
N GLU A 334 -39.02 25.44 20.29
CA GLU A 334 -40.10 26.45 20.44
C GLU A 334 -41.44 26.09 19.78
N ALA A 335 -41.60 24.91 19.16
CA ALA A 335 -42.84 24.52 18.49
C ALA A 335 -43.85 23.75 19.36
N SER A 336 -43.70 23.72 20.69
CA SER A 336 -44.62 22.99 21.59
C SER A 336 -45.67 23.88 22.29
N ALA A 337 -45.75 25.16 21.93
CA ALA A 337 -46.69 26.10 22.56
C ALA A 337 -47.52 26.85 21.52
N ARG A 338 -48.54 26.18 20.93
CA ARG A 338 -49.77 26.79 20.38
C ARG A 338 -50.63 25.76 19.64
N ASN A 339 -51.21 24.79 20.35
CA ASN A 339 -52.47 24.20 19.86
C ASN A 339 -53.27 23.49 20.96
N LYS A 340 -53.80 24.26 21.92
CA LYS A 340 -54.93 23.83 22.76
C LYS A 340 -55.77 25.06 23.08
N GLY A 341 -56.93 25.19 22.43
CA GLY A 341 -57.94 26.16 22.84
C GLY A 341 -58.86 26.61 21.72
N SER A 342 -59.98 25.92 21.53
CA SER A 342 -61.33 26.49 21.36
C SER A 342 -62.23 25.50 20.61
N GLY A 343 -63.03 24.75 21.37
CA GLY A 343 -64.19 24.03 20.87
C GLY A 343 -65.31 24.28 21.87
N GLY A 344 -66.13 25.29 21.59
CA GLY A 344 -67.23 25.71 22.45
C GLY A 344 -68.04 26.80 21.76
N HIS A 345 -68.97 26.39 20.90
CA HIS A 345 -70.36 26.82 20.88
C HIS A 345 -71.20 25.99 19.91
#